data_AF-A0A3D0DLF0-F1
#
_entry.id   AF-A0A3D0DLF0-F1
#
_cell.length_a   1.000
_cell.length_b   1.000
_cell.length_c   1.000
_cell.angle_alpha   90.00
_cell.angle_beta   90.00
_cell.angle_gamma   90.00
#
_symmetry.space_group_name_H-M   'P 1'
#
loop_
_entity.id
_entity.type
_entity.pdbx_description
1 polymer ?
#
loop_
_entity_poly.entity_id
_entity_poly.type
_entity_poly.pdbx_seq_one_letter_code
_entity_poly.pdbx_strand_id
1 'polypeptide(L)'
;KETTAKETAEDSNDVDETAAAETVDYKIDYKYMKKYPEQSSDAYDENFDLSSESSKINNAKPDDFSDPEIKKLAEEYINQGYYLTDEEFIFESFSNLYNYNSFGIGDYCFVVGFEAVDKTDGDNTESISVLKCTREEFEIFLKENFGDDDKIMNLLADIKDKDNKLISEGKADENDLVKVEARYGCNTITYNLDTEVLIYRTELTGEGVG
;
A
#
# COMPACT_ATOMS: atom_id res chain seq x y z
N LYS A 1 -60.80 35.80 34.17
CA LYS A 1 -61.41 35.63 32.83
C LYS A 1 -60.69 36.59 31.90
N GLU A 2 -60.06 36.23 30.81
CA GLU A 2 -59.84 34.96 30.12
C GLU A 2 -58.68 35.22 29.14
N THR A 3 -57.88 34.16 28.93
CA THR A 3 -56.98 33.81 27.82
C THR A 3 -56.63 34.85 26.74
N THR A 4 -55.35 34.90 26.37
CA THR A 4 -54.90 34.42 25.04
C THR A 4 -53.41 34.05 25.11
N ALA A 5 -53.11 32.79 24.81
CA ALA A 5 -51.77 32.27 24.57
C ALA A 5 -51.32 32.64 23.14
N LYS A 6 -50.01 32.82 22.96
CA LYS A 6 -49.39 32.67 21.64
C LYS A 6 -48.09 31.88 21.80
N GLU A 7 -48.11 30.69 21.20
CA GLU A 7 -46.95 29.87 20.87
C GLU A 7 -45.89 30.68 20.12
N THR A 8 -44.63 30.34 20.35
CA THR A 8 -43.62 30.38 19.30
C THR A 8 -42.76 29.15 19.50
N ALA A 9 -42.95 28.18 18.63
CA ALA A 9 -42.07 27.04 18.41
C ALA A 9 -41.17 27.40 17.21
N GLU A 10 -39.86 27.20 17.37
CA GLU A 10 -38.81 27.14 16.35
C GLU A 10 -37.49 27.06 17.14
N ASP A 11 -36.50 26.25 16.83
CA ASP A 11 -36.40 25.12 15.92
C ASP A 11 -35.13 24.39 16.39
N SER A 12 -35.17 23.07 16.37
CA SER A 12 -34.06 22.20 16.71
C SER A 12 -32.93 22.37 15.70
N ASN A 13 -31.70 22.57 16.16
CA ASN A 13 -30.51 22.23 15.39
C ASN A 13 -29.54 21.50 16.32
N ASP A 14 -29.88 20.23 16.58
CA ASP A 14 -28.88 19.19 16.81
C ASP A 14 -28.15 18.99 15.48
N VAL A 15 -26.90 19.43 15.42
CA VAL A 15 -25.95 19.01 14.38
C VAL A 15 -24.84 18.27 15.11
N ASP A 16 -25.16 17.05 15.52
CA ASP A 16 -24.17 16.01 15.70
C ASP A 16 -24.10 15.26 14.36
N GLU A 17 -23.22 15.73 13.49
CA GLU A 17 -22.85 15.04 12.26
C GLU A 17 -21.36 14.71 12.36
N THR A 18 -21.02 13.87 13.34
CA THR A 18 -19.84 13.02 13.20
C THR A 18 -20.17 12.01 12.10
N ALA A 19 -19.79 12.35 10.86
CA ALA A 19 -19.72 11.39 9.78
C ALA A 19 -18.71 10.31 10.18
N ALA A 20 -19.19 9.27 10.86
CA ALA A 20 -18.45 8.04 11.03
C ALA A 20 -18.14 7.54 9.63
N ALA A 21 -16.87 7.56 9.25
CA ALA A 21 -16.41 6.90 8.04
C ALA A 21 -16.96 5.47 8.08
N GLU A 22 -17.83 5.11 7.13
CA GLU A 22 -18.28 3.74 6.97
C GLU A 22 -17.02 2.90 6.74
N THR A 23 -16.57 2.20 7.78
CA THR A 23 -15.55 1.17 7.62
C THR A 23 -16.20 0.08 6.80
N VAL A 24 -15.86 0.03 5.52
CA VAL A 24 -16.34 -1.02 4.63
C VAL A 24 -15.78 -2.33 5.19
N ASP A 25 -16.65 -3.13 5.80
CA ASP A 25 -16.35 -4.47 6.30
C ASP A 25 -16.20 -5.41 5.10
N TYR A 26 -15.11 -5.24 4.38
CA TYR A 26 -14.73 -6.15 3.33
C TYR A 26 -14.32 -7.47 3.98
N LYS A 27 -15.14 -8.53 3.80
CA LYS A 27 -14.72 -9.91 4.08
C LYS A 27 -13.70 -10.36 3.04
N ILE A 28 -12.52 -9.78 3.09
CA ILE A 28 -11.42 -10.06 2.15
C ILE A 28 -10.44 -11.01 2.80
N ASP A 29 -10.03 -11.98 2.01
CA ASP A 29 -8.90 -12.84 2.33
C ASP A 29 -7.63 -12.13 1.82
N TYR A 30 -6.93 -11.45 2.73
CA TYR A 30 -5.71 -10.70 2.44
C TYR A 30 -4.53 -11.67 2.21
N LYS A 31 -4.48 -12.26 1.01
CA LYS A 31 -3.57 -13.35 0.62
C LYS A 31 -2.09 -13.02 0.83
N TYR A 32 -1.67 -11.79 0.56
CA TYR A 32 -0.25 -11.39 0.60
C TYR A 32 0.08 -10.44 1.76
N MET A 33 -0.83 -10.31 2.72
CA MET A 33 -0.69 -9.37 3.83
C MET A 33 -0.81 -10.08 5.18
N LYS A 34 -0.18 -9.50 6.20
CA LYS A 34 -0.36 -9.91 7.60
C LYS A 34 -1.03 -8.79 8.37
N LYS A 35 -1.96 -9.16 9.26
CA LYS A 35 -2.52 -8.21 10.22
C LYS A 35 -1.45 -7.83 11.22
N TYR A 36 -1.31 -6.53 11.49
CA TYR A 36 -0.54 -6.05 12.62
C TYR A 36 -1.04 -6.69 13.92
N PRO A 37 -0.14 -7.03 14.85
CA PRO A 37 -0.56 -7.46 16.17
C PRO A 37 -1.41 -6.35 16.81
N GLU A 38 -2.55 -6.72 17.40
CA GLU A 38 -3.36 -5.78 18.15
C GLU A 38 -2.47 -5.16 19.23
N GLN A 39 -2.42 -3.83 19.29
CA GLN A 39 -1.63 -3.11 20.30
C GLN A 39 -2.09 -3.59 21.69
N SER A 40 -1.32 -4.48 22.31
CA SER A 40 -1.28 -4.49 23.76
C SER A 40 -0.54 -3.22 24.15
N SER A 41 -0.94 -2.60 25.25
CA SER A 41 -0.19 -1.49 25.87
C SER A 41 1.27 -1.85 26.22
N ASP A 42 1.66 -3.11 26.00
CA ASP A 42 2.90 -3.75 26.36
C ASP A 42 3.70 -4.21 25.12
N ALA A 43 3.29 -3.80 23.91
CA ALA A 43 3.86 -4.29 22.63
C ALA A 43 5.28 -3.79 22.32
N TYR A 44 5.86 -2.94 23.18
CA TYR A 44 7.27 -2.57 23.08
C TYR A 44 8.10 -3.73 23.65
N ASP A 45 8.70 -4.54 22.78
CA ASP A 45 9.73 -5.47 23.24
C ASP A 45 10.98 -4.65 23.61
N GLU A 46 11.13 -4.36 24.90
CA GLU A 46 12.30 -3.66 25.45
C GLU A 46 13.63 -4.41 25.17
N ASN A 47 13.56 -5.67 24.73
CA ASN A 47 14.72 -6.47 24.35
C ASN A 47 14.97 -6.48 22.83
N PHE A 48 14.16 -5.77 22.03
CA PHE A 48 14.40 -5.69 20.59
C PHE A 48 15.70 -4.93 20.31
N ASP A 49 16.70 -5.66 19.83
CA ASP A 49 18.00 -5.12 19.50
C ASP A 49 18.04 -4.66 18.04
N LEU A 50 17.66 -3.40 17.81
CA LEU A 50 17.74 -2.78 16.48
C LEU A 50 19.16 -2.83 15.89
N SER A 51 20.19 -2.85 16.74
CA SER A 51 21.57 -2.91 16.28
C SER A 51 21.92 -4.29 15.70
N SER A 52 21.36 -5.38 16.24
CA SER A 52 21.53 -6.73 15.66
C SER A 52 20.75 -6.91 14.35
N GLU A 53 19.54 -6.34 14.27
CA GLU A 53 18.68 -6.46 13.09
C GLU A 53 19.11 -5.56 11.93
N SER A 54 19.88 -4.48 12.20
CA SER A 54 20.41 -3.57 11.17
C SER A 54 21.22 -4.27 10.07
N SER A 55 21.82 -5.42 10.38
CA SER A 55 22.60 -6.22 9.42
C SER A 55 21.79 -6.90 8.31
N LYS A 56 20.46 -6.97 8.49
CA LYS A 56 19.52 -7.55 7.52
C LYS A 56 18.87 -6.49 6.62
N ILE A 57 18.88 -5.23 7.03
CA ILE A 57 18.46 -4.10 6.19
C ILE A 57 19.39 -4.02 4.98
N ASN A 58 18.83 -3.82 3.78
CA ASN A 58 19.57 -3.64 2.53
C ASN A 58 20.44 -4.84 2.12
N ASN A 59 20.12 -6.03 2.62
CA ASN A 59 20.94 -7.23 2.45
C ASN A 59 20.17 -8.47 1.94
N ALA A 60 18.90 -8.32 1.56
CA ALA A 60 18.11 -9.40 0.99
C ALA A 60 18.65 -9.80 -0.39
N LYS A 61 18.50 -11.09 -0.73
CA LYS A 61 18.97 -11.71 -1.97
C LYS A 61 17.81 -12.37 -2.72
N PRO A 62 17.94 -12.61 -4.03
CA PRO A 62 16.86 -13.22 -4.81
C PRO A 62 16.41 -14.58 -4.26
N ASP A 63 17.35 -15.36 -3.71
CA ASP A 63 17.08 -16.68 -3.12
C ASP A 63 16.30 -16.63 -1.79
N ASP A 64 16.19 -15.45 -1.16
CA ASP A 64 15.41 -15.28 0.06
C ASP A 64 13.89 -15.23 -0.24
N PHE A 65 13.50 -14.97 -1.50
CA PHE A 65 12.09 -14.85 -1.91
C PHE A 65 11.55 -16.17 -2.50
N SER A 66 10.38 -16.59 -2.00
CA SER A 66 9.71 -17.82 -2.44
C SER A 66 8.80 -17.65 -3.66
N ASP A 67 8.24 -16.45 -3.86
CA ASP A 67 7.45 -16.14 -5.06
C ASP A 67 8.38 -15.99 -6.27
N PRO A 68 8.13 -16.73 -7.37
CA PRO A 68 9.03 -16.76 -8.51
C PRO A 68 9.14 -15.43 -9.25
N GLU A 69 8.09 -14.61 -9.28
CA GLU A 69 8.14 -13.30 -9.91
C GLU A 69 8.88 -12.30 -9.04
N ILE A 70 8.64 -12.30 -7.72
CA ILE A 70 9.39 -11.46 -6.78
C ILE A 70 10.88 -11.82 -6.82
N LYS A 71 11.21 -13.11 -6.85
CA LYS A 71 12.60 -13.58 -6.99
C LYS A 71 13.26 -13.05 -8.25
N LYS A 72 12.57 -13.13 -9.40
CA LYS A 72 13.06 -12.60 -10.68
C LYS A 72 13.28 -11.09 -10.62
N LEU A 73 12.32 -10.32 -10.09
CA LEU A 73 12.44 -8.87 -9.93
C LEU A 73 13.56 -8.50 -8.95
N ALA A 74 13.74 -9.23 -7.86
CA ALA A 74 14.85 -9.01 -6.93
C ALA A 74 16.21 -9.16 -7.65
N GLU A 75 16.36 -10.17 -8.51
CA GLU A 75 17.57 -10.35 -9.32
C GLU A 75 17.78 -9.17 -10.29
N GLU A 76 16.72 -8.70 -10.94
CA GLU A 76 16.76 -7.55 -11.85
C GLU A 76 17.21 -6.26 -11.12
N TYR A 77 16.62 -5.95 -9.97
CA TYR A 77 16.95 -4.75 -9.18
C TYR A 77 18.37 -4.82 -8.62
N ILE A 78 18.82 -5.97 -8.12
CA ILE A 78 20.21 -6.14 -7.65
C ILE A 78 21.21 -5.92 -8.79
N ASN A 79 20.92 -6.46 -9.98
CA ASN A 79 21.75 -6.27 -11.17
C ASN A 79 21.78 -4.82 -11.66
N GLN A 80 20.71 -4.06 -11.40
CA GLN A 80 20.64 -2.61 -11.65
C GLN A 80 21.39 -1.78 -10.59
N GLY A 81 21.83 -2.41 -9.50
CA GLY A 81 22.59 -1.74 -8.45
C GLY A 81 21.73 -1.26 -7.28
N TYR A 82 20.60 -1.90 -6.98
CA TYR A 82 19.81 -1.62 -5.78
C TYR A 82 20.20 -2.54 -4.61
N TYR A 83 20.12 -2.03 -3.39
CA TYR A 83 20.02 -2.83 -2.18
C TYR A 83 18.56 -3.19 -1.93
N LEU A 84 18.31 -4.37 -1.37
CA LEU A 84 16.96 -4.86 -1.10
C LEU A 84 16.77 -5.13 0.40
N THR A 85 15.58 -4.82 0.91
CA THR A 85 15.12 -5.25 2.23
C THR A 85 13.82 -6.03 2.07
N ASP A 86 13.74 -7.22 2.68
CA ASP A 86 12.54 -8.07 2.65
C ASP A 86 11.40 -7.44 3.47
N GLU A 87 10.19 -7.39 2.89
CA GLU A 87 9.00 -6.82 3.52
C GLU A 87 8.51 -7.66 4.71
N GLU A 88 8.68 -8.99 4.68
CA GLU A 88 8.35 -9.83 5.83
C GLU A 88 9.25 -9.48 7.01
N PHE A 89 10.54 -9.26 6.75
CA PHE A 89 11.49 -8.78 7.74
C PHE A 89 11.15 -7.38 8.25
N ILE A 90 10.74 -6.45 7.37
CA ILE A 90 10.29 -5.11 7.78
C ILE A 90 9.09 -5.23 8.72
N PHE A 91 8.10 -6.02 8.36
CA PHE A 91 6.93 -6.28 9.19
C PHE A 91 7.34 -6.83 10.56
N GLU A 92 8.10 -7.92 10.62
CA GLU A 92 8.47 -8.58 11.87
C GLU A 92 9.33 -7.71 12.79
N SER A 93 10.18 -6.87 12.21
CA SER A 93 11.12 -6.02 12.94
C SER A 93 10.48 -4.73 13.44
N PHE A 94 9.64 -4.11 12.61
CA PHE A 94 9.17 -2.74 12.85
C PHE A 94 7.71 -2.65 13.32
N SER A 95 6.91 -3.72 13.18
CA SER A 95 5.56 -3.77 13.77
C SER A 95 5.58 -3.60 15.29
N ASN A 96 6.67 -4.03 15.93
CA ASN A 96 6.81 -4.03 17.40
C ASN A 96 7.41 -2.73 17.94
N LEU A 97 8.15 -1.97 17.12
CA LEU A 97 8.96 -0.87 17.62
C LEU A 97 8.34 0.51 17.43
N TYR A 98 7.62 0.77 16.33
CA TYR A 98 7.30 2.16 15.99
C TYR A 98 5.98 2.40 15.27
N ASN A 99 5.12 1.40 15.04
CA ASN A 99 4.09 1.50 13.99
C ASN A 99 4.74 2.10 12.72
N TYR A 100 5.93 1.61 12.38
CA TYR A 100 6.69 2.19 11.27
C TYR A 100 5.94 1.92 9.97
N ASN A 101 6.04 2.87 9.04
CA ASN A 101 5.35 2.98 7.75
C ASN A 101 5.55 1.75 6.85
N SER A 102 5.03 0.59 7.22
CA SER A 102 4.89 -0.47 6.24
C SER A 102 3.75 -0.12 5.31
N PHE A 103 3.91 -0.51 4.05
CA PHE A 103 2.90 -0.30 3.04
C PHE A 103 1.73 -1.28 3.25
N GLY A 104 0.49 -0.78 3.29
CA GLY A 104 -0.63 -1.58 3.80
C GLY A 104 -2.04 -1.04 3.53
N ILE A 105 -3.01 -1.76 4.09
CA ILE A 105 -4.47 -1.52 4.02
C ILE A 105 -5.02 -1.67 5.44
N GLY A 106 -5.61 -0.62 6.00
CA GLY A 106 -6.04 -0.60 7.40
C GLY A 106 -4.99 -1.15 8.38
N ASP A 107 -5.34 -2.22 9.10
CA ASP A 107 -4.47 -2.91 10.05
C ASP A 107 -3.59 -4.01 9.41
N TYR A 108 -3.47 -4.06 8.09
CA TYR A 108 -2.72 -5.09 7.37
C TYR A 108 -1.53 -4.50 6.61
N CYS A 109 -0.44 -5.27 6.55
CA CYS A 109 0.82 -4.93 5.88
C CYS A 109 1.11 -5.93 4.77
N PHE A 110 1.56 -5.47 3.59
CA PHE A 110 2.12 -6.38 2.58
C PHE A 110 3.39 -7.04 3.11
N VAL A 111 3.51 -8.36 2.96
CA VAL A 111 4.68 -9.10 3.48
C VAL A 111 5.38 -9.96 2.43
N VAL A 112 4.86 -9.98 1.20
CA VAL A 112 5.49 -10.73 0.10
C VAL A 112 6.03 -9.72 -0.89
N GLY A 113 7.32 -9.42 -0.80
CA GLY A 113 7.93 -8.36 -1.60
C GLY A 113 9.24 -7.86 -1.00
N PHE A 114 9.72 -6.75 -1.54
CA PHE A 114 10.90 -6.06 -1.02
C PHE A 114 10.80 -4.55 -1.22
N GLU A 115 11.47 -3.81 -0.33
CA GLU A 115 11.87 -2.43 -0.55
C GLU A 115 13.23 -2.42 -1.26
N ALA A 116 13.37 -1.60 -2.30
CA ALA A 116 14.61 -1.39 -3.04
C ALA A 116 15.09 0.06 -2.90
N VAL A 117 16.37 0.21 -2.57
CA VAL A 117 17.05 1.51 -2.42
C VAL A 117 18.27 1.54 -3.34
N ASP A 118 18.42 2.62 -4.12
CA ASP A 118 19.54 2.76 -5.05
C ASP A 118 20.87 2.88 -4.29
N LYS A 119 21.86 2.05 -4.62
CA LYS A 119 23.20 2.09 -3.99
C LYS A 119 23.96 3.37 -4.27
N THR A 120 23.60 4.06 -5.35
CA THR A 120 24.27 5.25 -5.86
C THR A 120 23.59 6.54 -5.38
N ASP A 121 22.36 6.45 -4.90
CA ASP A 121 21.64 7.55 -4.28
C ASP A 121 22.10 7.74 -2.84
N GLY A 122 23.08 8.63 -2.64
CA GLY A 122 23.68 8.90 -1.33
C GLY A 122 22.74 9.55 -0.32
N ASP A 123 21.57 10.05 -0.78
CA ASP A 123 20.61 10.79 0.03
C ASP A 123 19.28 10.02 0.25
N ASN A 124 19.17 8.77 -0.24
CA ASN A 124 17.95 7.95 -0.20
C ASN A 124 16.70 8.72 -0.67
N THR A 125 16.84 9.47 -1.75
CA THR A 125 15.78 10.30 -2.33
C THR A 125 14.71 9.47 -3.04
N GLU A 126 14.99 8.21 -3.35
CA GLU A 126 14.04 7.28 -3.95
C GLU A 126 13.84 6.02 -3.09
N SER A 127 12.58 5.68 -2.82
CA SER A 127 12.19 4.37 -2.25
C SER A 127 11.22 3.67 -3.21
N ILE A 128 11.46 2.39 -3.46
CA ILE A 128 10.68 1.56 -4.35
C ILE A 128 10.23 0.30 -3.60
N SER A 129 8.93 0.15 -3.37
CA SER A 129 8.35 -1.11 -2.87
C SER A 129 7.86 -1.96 -4.03
N VAL A 130 8.31 -3.21 -4.09
CA VAL A 130 7.87 -4.24 -5.05
C VAL A 130 7.14 -5.32 -4.27
N LEU A 131 5.82 -5.38 -4.44
CA LEU A 131 4.90 -6.11 -3.57
C LEU A 131 4.01 -7.06 -4.38
N LYS A 132 3.72 -8.23 -3.82
CA LYS A 132 2.59 -9.04 -4.26
C LYS A 132 1.31 -8.45 -3.70
N CYS A 133 0.34 -8.31 -4.58
CA CYS A 133 -0.94 -7.70 -4.28
C CYS A 133 -1.97 -8.29 -5.25
N THR A 134 -2.95 -9.00 -4.72
CA THR A 134 -4.12 -9.40 -5.51
C THR A 134 -4.81 -8.16 -6.05
N ARG A 135 -5.61 -8.33 -7.09
CA ARG A 135 -6.33 -7.20 -7.67
C ARG A 135 -7.22 -6.50 -6.64
N GLU A 136 -7.95 -7.28 -5.85
CA GLU A 136 -8.87 -6.72 -4.86
C GLU A 136 -8.12 -5.93 -3.77
N GLU A 137 -6.99 -6.46 -3.30
CA GLU A 137 -6.08 -5.73 -2.41
C GLU A 137 -5.60 -4.43 -3.07
N PHE A 138 -5.22 -4.46 -4.36
CA PHE A 138 -4.74 -3.26 -5.06
C PHE A 138 -5.84 -2.20 -5.19
N GLU A 139 -7.05 -2.59 -5.56
CA GLU A 139 -8.18 -1.66 -5.70
C GLU A 139 -8.54 -0.98 -4.37
N ILE A 140 -8.41 -1.69 -3.25
CA ILE A 140 -8.65 -1.14 -1.91
C ILE A 140 -7.48 -0.27 -1.47
N PHE A 141 -6.26 -0.74 -1.67
CA PHE A 141 -5.04 0.04 -1.43
C PHE A 141 -5.15 1.41 -2.10
N LEU A 142 -5.58 1.44 -3.36
CA LEU A 142 -5.78 2.70 -4.10
C LEU A 142 -6.85 3.60 -3.45
N LYS A 143 -7.98 3.03 -3.05
CA LYS A 143 -9.07 3.81 -2.42
C LYS A 143 -8.68 4.34 -1.05
N GLU A 144 -8.04 3.55 -0.21
CA GLU A 144 -7.66 3.98 1.14
C GLU A 144 -6.55 5.02 1.13
N ASN A 145 -5.54 4.85 0.27
CA ASN A 145 -4.36 5.71 0.27
C ASN A 145 -4.52 6.97 -0.59
N PHE A 146 -5.45 6.97 -1.56
CA PHE A 146 -5.61 8.09 -2.51
C PHE A 146 -7.06 8.61 -2.61
N GLY A 147 -8.03 7.95 -1.98
CA GLY A 147 -9.43 8.37 -1.97
C GLY A 147 -10.11 8.31 -3.34
N ASP A 148 -11.16 9.11 -3.50
CA ASP A 148 -11.97 9.23 -4.73
C ASP A 148 -11.32 10.15 -5.79
N ASP A 149 -9.99 10.20 -5.88
CA ASP A 149 -9.31 11.02 -6.89
C ASP A 149 -9.70 10.55 -8.30
N ASP A 150 -10.15 11.46 -9.16
CA ASP A 150 -10.60 11.16 -10.52
C ASP A 150 -9.57 10.35 -11.32
N LYS A 151 -8.26 10.55 -11.08
CA LYS A 151 -7.21 9.77 -11.76
C LYS A 151 -7.20 8.32 -11.29
N ILE A 152 -7.45 8.07 -10.01
CA ILE A 152 -7.55 6.73 -9.44
C ILE A 152 -8.83 6.05 -9.91
N MET A 153 -9.95 6.77 -9.97
CA MET A 153 -11.20 6.22 -10.48
C MET A 153 -11.12 5.88 -11.98
N ASN A 154 -10.41 6.70 -12.77
CA ASN A 154 -10.11 6.37 -14.17
C ASN A 154 -9.16 5.17 -14.27
N LEU A 155 -8.18 5.05 -13.37
CA LEU A 155 -7.27 3.90 -13.30
C LEU A 155 -8.02 2.58 -13.05
N LEU A 156 -8.96 2.60 -12.10
CA LEU A 156 -9.83 1.48 -11.77
C LEU A 156 -10.78 1.13 -12.93
N ALA A 157 -11.27 2.13 -13.64
CA ALA A 157 -12.08 1.92 -14.85
C ALA A 157 -11.27 1.27 -15.97
N ASP A 158 -10.03 1.74 -16.21
CA ASP A 158 -9.13 1.16 -17.21
C ASP A 158 -8.78 -0.30 -16.92
N ILE A 159 -8.57 -0.66 -15.64
CA ILE A 159 -8.40 -2.05 -15.21
C ILE A 159 -9.62 -2.88 -15.63
N LYS A 160 -10.81 -2.43 -15.24
CA LYS A 160 -12.08 -3.13 -15.50
C LYS A 160 -12.39 -3.30 -16.99
N ASP A 161 -12.11 -2.29 -17.80
CA ASP A 161 -12.33 -2.34 -19.25
C ASP A 161 -11.38 -3.31 -19.94
N LYS A 162 -10.11 -3.34 -19.51
CA LYS A 162 -9.14 -4.32 -20.02
C LYS A 162 -9.52 -5.76 -19.66
N ASP A 163 -10.09 -6.02 -18.48
CA ASP A 163 -10.60 -7.36 -18.14
C ASP A 163 -11.77 -7.79 -19.01
N ASN A 164 -12.73 -6.89 -19.23
CA ASN A 164 -13.89 -7.18 -20.07
C ASN A 164 -13.45 -7.53 -21.50
N LYS A 165 -12.38 -6.89 -21.98
CA LYS A 165 -11.76 -7.20 -23.27
C LYS A 165 -11.07 -8.56 -23.25
N LEU A 166 -10.29 -8.88 -22.22
CA LEU A 166 -9.62 -10.18 -22.07
C LEU A 166 -10.62 -11.35 -22.03
N ILE A 167 -11.72 -11.19 -21.29
CA ILE A 167 -12.79 -12.20 -21.16
C ILE A 167 -13.53 -12.39 -22.50
N SER A 168 -13.75 -11.31 -23.26
CA SER A 168 -14.54 -11.37 -24.51
C SER A 168 -13.73 -11.86 -25.72
N GLU A 169 -12.42 -11.63 -25.77
CA GLU A 169 -11.58 -12.00 -26.91
C GLU A 169 -10.93 -13.40 -26.77
N GLY A 170 -10.99 -14.03 -25.59
CA GLY A 170 -10.55 -15.41 -25.37
C GLY A 170 -9.07 -15.68 -25.66
N LYS A 171 -8.28 -14.61 -25.82
CA LYS A 171 -6.84 -14.63 -26.06
C LYS A 171 -6.24 -13.42 -25.35
N ALA A 172 -5.61 -13.67 -24.21
CA ALA A 172 -4.54 -12.78 -23.77
C ALA A 172 -3.34 -13.10 -24.67
N ASP A 173 -2.84 -12.12 -25.42
CA ASP A 173 -1.42 -12.17 -25.76
C ASP A 173 -0.70 -12.00 -24.42
N GLU A 174 0.17 -12.95 -24.06
CA GLU A 174 0.87 -12.96 -22.77
C GLU A 174 1.73 -11.69 -22.58
N ASN A 175 1.98 -10.94 -23.65
CA ASN A 175 2.68 -9.65 -23.63
C ASN A 175 1.76 -8.41 -23.54
N ASP A 176 0.43 -8.56 -23.68
CA ASP A 176 -0.57 -7.47 -23.58
C ASP A 176 -1.17 -7.36 -22.17
N LEU A 177 -0.64 -8.12 -21.21
CA LEU A 177 -1.15 -8.13 -19.85
C LEU A 177 -0.95 -6.78 -19.16
N VAL A 178 -2.00 -6.40 -18.45
CA VAL A 178 -2.42 -5.03 -18.15
C VAL A 178 -1.46 -4.37 -17.17
N LYS A 179 -0.46 -3.67 -17.69
CA LYS A 179 0.27 -2.66 -16.93
C LYS A 179 -0.63 -1.42 -16.77
N VAL A 180 -0.72 -0.95 -15.55
CA VAL A 180 -1.48 0.24 -15.18
C VAL A 180 -0.55 1.15 -14.42
N GLU A 181 -0.33 2.36 -14.94
CA GLU A 181 0.64 3.32 -14.40
C GLU A 181 -0.06 4.64 -14.07
N ALA A 182 0.12 5.11 -12.84
CA ALA A 182 -0.39 6.40 -12.39
C ALA A 182 0.72 7.20 -11.70
N ARG A 183 0.75 8.51 -11.95
CA ARG A 183 1.62 9.46 -11.24
C ARG A 183 0.80 10.35 -10.32
N TYR A 184 1.07 10.29 -9.02
CA TYR A 184 0.42 11.07 -7.97
C TYR A 184 1.46 11.84 -7.16
N GLY A 185 1.63 13.13 -7.49
CA GLY A 185 2.71 13.94 -6.90
C GLY A 185 4.09 13.36 -7.22
N CYS A 186 4.84 13.02 -6.17
CA CYS A 186 6.12 12.32 -6.23
C CYS A 186 6.02 10.81 -6.43
N ASN A 187 4.81 10.24 -6.42
CA ASN A 187 4.62 8.79 -6.44
C ASN A 187 4.30 8.29 -7.85
N THR A 188 4.90 7.18 -8.24
CA THR A 188 4.52 6.40 -9.42
C THR A 188 4.07 5.02 -8.99
N ILE A 189 2.88 4.62 -9.41
CA ILE A 189 2.25 3.35 -9.08
C ILE A 189 2.14 2.54 -10.35
N THR A 190 2.72 1.35 -10.37
CA THR A 190 2.59 0.37 -11.45
C THR A 190 1.96 -0.90 -10.90
N TYR A 191 0.95 -1.43 -11.59
CA TYR A 191 0.38 -2.73 -11.25
C TYR A 191 0.31 -3.64 -12.49
N ASN A 192 0.69 -4.91 -12.32
CA ASN A 192 0.58 -5.96 -13.32
C ASN A 192 -0.51 -6.96 -12.90
N LEU A 193 -1.61 -7.00 -13.67
CA LEU A 193 -2.76 -7.87 -13.38
C LEU A 193 -2.45 -9.37 -13.48
N ASP A 194 -1.49 -9.78 -14.31
CA ASP A 194 -1.18 -11.20 -14.51
C ASP A 194 -0.31 -11.74 -13.38
N THR A 195 0.75 -10.99 -13.06
CA THR A 195 1.70 -11.41 -12.05
C THR A 195 1.28 -11.01 -10.64
N GLU A 196 0.20 -10.23 -10.47
CA GLU A 196 -0.25 -9.67 -9.19
C GLU A 196 0.88 -8.90 -8.49
N VAL A 197 1.65 -8.12 -9.26
CA VAL A 197 2.78 -7.33 -8.74
C VAL A 197 2.44 -5.85 -8.77
N LEU A 198 2.55 -5.22 -7.60
CA LEU A 198 2.52 -3.79 -7.38
C LEU A 198 3.96 -3.27 -7.26
N ILE A 199 4.31 -2.26 -8.04
CA ILE A 199 5.53 -1.47 -7.88
C ILE A 199 5.11 -0.06 -7.49
N TYR A 200 5.44 0.34 -6.27
CA TYR A 200 5.21 1.68 -5.75
C TYR A 200 6.54 2.41 -5.61
N ARG A 201 6.70 3.52 -6.33
CA ARG A 201 7.93 4.32 -6.35
C ARG A 201 7.64 5.71 -5.80
N THR A 202 8.44 6.16 -4.85
CA THR A 202 8.40 7.52 -4.30
C THR A 202 9.67 8.26 -4.68
N GLU A 203 9.56 9.35 -5.43
CA GLU A 203 10.66 10.26 -5.76
C GLU A 203 10.60 11.49 -4.84
N LEU A 204 11.39 11.52 -3.76
CA LEU A 204 11.55 12.70 -2.93
C LEU A 204 12.39 13.74 -3.69
N THR A 205 11.76 14.52 -4.55
CA THR A 205 12.42 15.66 -5.19
C THR A 205 12.83 16.66 -4.10
N GLY A 206 14.12 16.95 -3.97
CA GLY A 206 14.71 17.84 -2.95
C GLY A 206 14.26 19.32 -2.97
N GLU A 207 13.14 19.65 -3.62
CA GLU A 207 12.51 20.97 -3.54
C GLU A 207 11.74 21.12 -2.21
N GLY A 208 12.48 21.18 -1.09
CA GLY A 208 11.90 21.36 0.23
C GLY A 208 12.86 21.38 1.41
N VAL A 209 14.16 21.14 1.19
CA VAL A 209 15.19 21.28 2.23
C VAL A 209 15.95 22.58 1.97
N GLY A 210 15.38 23.70 2.44
CA GLY A 210 15.97 25.04 2.39
C GLY A 210 15.64 25.83 3.64
#